data_AF-G0EIT0-F1
#
_entry.id   AF-G0EIT0-F1
#
_cell.length_a   1.000
_cell.length_b   1.000
_cell.length_c   1.000
_cell.angle_alpha   90.00
_cell.angle_beta   90.00
_cell.angle_gamma   90.00
#
_symmetry.space_group_name_H-M   'P 1'
#
loop_
_entity.id
_entity.type
_entity.pdbx_description
1 polymer ?
#
loop_
_entity_poly.entity_id
_entity_poly.type
_entity_poly.pdbx_seq_one_letter_code
_entity_poly.pdbx_strand_id
1 'polypeptide(L)'
;MIKNLINKKLYLILLLLILIIVLMISCKKINILGPNNIPPPTDFRLPEDTIPGHIDVNPVPAKNGEVFGGFSKKFKYQGKWYILADYMYNYDPKSKTLNQIDKNIILQIDDNGNINVYAKNVNYDTFSRLKYNISVIENDKIIYEPYTYGGFSMLHIPVDYELIITSILYDSIYYTSSDLLNWQTNGSTNNVRYQMPSPNPNNPNESFQGKFGMNVSDFFQFKDYIYLMGLRETFLEQNPTGYRNVDLGPYTVSKNYYYRIHKSKDISVGANWEKIDNTPWGERDSFIIRYDKDKIYVTGGDRYYYKHNPSINKWEIVIERFVDDKRIWSTTDGLNWTLEPNSDAYNKSEFIYYNPFKGLDRYLQNRVRTPEEPNWIKLDNGIYYKSDNIYSSWNIDGKEYYYPEPPYAEIDAAYNRGEEYFTVSETHLKGAGKNQFFAAREKPNESDSWKLITPIDYTDNLMVWQSGGEKVLLNINNKVIQLVDYYQIELMLKSPPIQSYPDVINDIRRTAKMYRDGTHPYGKDILKAMYNDARADIVEAYMKNYKEYIMPDEAVTHYTVEFKY
;
A
#
# COMPACT_ATOMS: atom_id res chain seq x y z
N MET A 1 -77.70 -13.11 -31.52
CA MET A 1 -76.39 -12.48 -31.83
C MET A 1 -76.54 -10.97 -31.60
N ILE A 2 -76.40 -10.52 -30.34
CA ILE A 2 -76.65 -9.11 -29.96
C ILE A 2 -75.35 -8.33 -30.18
N LYS A 3 -75.35 -7.42 -31.15
CA LYS A 3 -74.26 -6.49 -31.42
C LYS A 3 -74.41 -5.24 -30.55
N ASN A 4 -73.35 -4.95 -29.80
CA ASN A 4 -73.13 -3.80 -28.94
C ASN A 4 -73.33 -2.46 -29.65
N LEU A 5 -74.22 -1.61 -29.13
CA LEU A 5 -74.16 -0.17 -29.36
C LEU A 5 -73.35 0.47 -28.21
N ILE A 6 -72.05 0.62 -28.43
CA ILE A 6 -71.16 1.41 -27.57
C ILE A 6 -71.52 2.89 -27.78
N ASN A 7 -72.10 3.51 -26.75
CA ASN A 7 -72.51 4.90 -26.79
C ASN A 7 -71.29 5.82 -26.72
N LYS A 8 -70.77 6.24 -27.89
CA LYS A 8 -69.55 7.07 -28.04
C LYS A 8 -69.58 8.35 -27.21
N LYS A 9 -70.77 8.90 -26.91
CA LYS A 9 -70.92 10.08 -26.02
C LYS A 9 -70.54 9.76 -24.57
N LEU A 10 -70.84 8.56 -24.08
CA LEU A 10 -70.51 8.15 -22.72
C LEU A 10 -69.00 7.99 -22.53
N TYR A 11 -68.31 7.40 -23.52
CA TYR A 11 -66.85 7.29 -23.52
C TYR A 11 -66.16 8.66 -23.63
N LEU A 12 -66.70 9.58 -24.42
CA LEU A 12 -66.14 10.93 -24.51
C LEU A 12 -66.29 11.69 -23.18
N ILE A 13 -67.44 11.55 -22.51
CA ILE A 13 -67.68 12.13 -21.18
C ILE A 13 -66.76 11.50 -20.15
N LEU A 14 -66.60 10.17 -20.17
CA LEU A 14 -65.70 9.46 -19.25
C LEU A 14 -64.24 9.87 -19.46
N LEU A 15 -63.81 10.00 -20.73
CA LEU A 15 -62.47 10.43 -21.10
C LEU A 15 -62.21 11.88 -20.68
N LEU A 16 -63.18 12.79 -20.86
CA LEU A 16 -63.11 14.17 -20.39
C LEU A 16 -63.05 14.24 -18.85
N LEU A 17 -63.82 13.40 -18.15
CA LEU A 17 -63.77 13.33 -16.69
C LEU A 17 -62.41 12.84 -16.19
N ILE A 18 -61.84 11.82 -16.83
CA ILE A 18 -60.49 11.33 -16.53
C ILE A 18 -59.45 12.41 -16.84
N LEU A 19 -59.57 13.12 -17.97
CA LEU A 19 -58.64 14.20 -18.33
C LEU A 19 -58.70 15.34 -17.31
N ILE A 20 -59.89 15.70 -16.84
CA ILE A 20 -60.09 16.73 -15.80
C ILE A 20 -59.53 16.25 -14.45
N ILE A 21 -59.71 14.98 -14.08
CA ILE A 21 -59.12 14.41 -12.86
C ILE A 21 -57.57 14.39 -12.96
N VAL A 22 -57.01 14.01 -14.11
CA VAL A 22 -55.55 14.02 -14.34
C VAL A 22 -55.00 15.46 -14.35
N LEU A 23 -55.73 16.42 -14.93
CA LEU A 23 -55.38 17.84 -14.86
C LEU A 23 -55.47 18.40 -13.42
N MET A 24 -56.46 17.99 -12.62
CA MET A 24 -56.56 18.38 -11.20
C MET A 24 -55.46 17.74 -10.34
N ILE A 25 -55.06 16.50 -10.60
CA ILE A 25 -53.93 15.84 -9.90
C ILE A 25 -52.59 16.44 -10.36
N SER A 26 -52.47 16.80 -11.65
CA SER A 26 -51.29 17.46 -12.23
C SER A 26 -51.14 18.95 -11.84
N CYS A 27 -52.21 19.57 -11.31
CA CYS A 27 -52.18 20.95 -10.82
C CYS A 27 -51.92 21.07 -9.31
N LYS A 28 -51.68 19.96 -8.60
CA LYS A 28 -50.83 20.02 -7.41
C LYS A 28 -49.39 19.97 -7.89
N LYS A 29 -48.75 21.14 -7.99
CA LYS A 29 -47.29 21.24 -7.89
C LYS A 29 -46.89 20.54 -6.58
N ILE A 30 -46.56 19.26 -6.65
CA ILE A 30 -45.76 18.60 -5.62
C ILE A 30 -44.39 19.21 -5.80
N ASN A 31 -44.15 20.32 -5.11
CA ASN A 31 -42.82 20.86 -4.97
C ASN A 31 -42.07 19.88 -4.05
N ILE A 32 -41.35 18.93 -4.65
CA ILE A 32 -40.52 17.95 -3.94
C ILE A 32 -39.40 18.65 -3.14
N LEU A 33 -39.21 19.96 -3.36
CA LEU A 33 -38.27 20.83 -2.65
C LEU A 33 -38.97 21.97 -1.87
N GLY A 34 -40.22 21.79 -1.44
CA GLY A 34 -40.88 22.72 -0.51
C GLY A 34 -40.33 22.56 0.93
N PRO A 35 -40.25 23.64 1.73
CA PRO A 35 -39.59 23.65 3.04
C PRO A 35 -40.24 22.74 4.11
N ASN A 36 -41.36 22.08 3.78
CA ASN A 36 -42.11 21.22 4.71
C ASN A 36 -41.80 19.72 4.57
N ASN A 37 -41.04 19.31 3.55
CA ASN A 37 -40.56 17.92 3.37
C ASN A 37 -39.04 17.88 3.28
N ILE A 38 -38.37 18.70 4.08
CA ILE A 38 -36.97 18.41 4.43
C ILE A 38 -37.07 17.13 5.28
N PRO A 39 -36.53 15.97 4.85
CA PRO A 39 -36.40 14.84 5.77
C PRO A 39 -35.74 15.40 7.04
N PRO A 40 -36.19 15.03 8.25
CA PRO A 40 -35.52 15.47 9.45
C PRO A 40 -34.02 15.26 9.23
N PRO A 41 -33.17 16.24 9.58
CA PRO A 41 -31.73 16.11 9.41
C PRO A 41 -31.36 14.71 9.90
N THR A 42 -30.69 13.92 9.07
CA THR A 42 -30.18 12.63 9.50
C THR A 42 -29.47 12.89 10.81
N ASP A 43 -29.99 12.34 11.91
CA ASP A 43 -29.38 12.58 13.20
C ASP A 43 -28.08 11.79 13.23
N PHE A 44 -27.01 12.47 12.87
CA PHE A 44 -25.66 11.92 12.88
C PHE A 44 -25.11 11.83 14.31
N ARG A 45 -25.90 12.13 15.34
CA ARG A 45 -25.51 11.94 16.74
C ARG A 45 -25.73 10.48 17.11
N LEU A 46 -24.86 9.96 17.97
CA LEU A 46 -25.17 8.71 18.66
C LEU A 46 -26.37 8.98 19.57
N PRO A 47 -27.40 8.12 19.56
CA PRO A 47 -28.47 8.19 20.55
C PRO A 47 -27.89 8.15 21.98
N GLU A 48 -28.51 8.89 22.90
CA GLU A 48 -28.01 9.05 24.28
C GLU A 48 -27.83 7.70 25.00
N ASP A 49 -28.69 6.72 24.74
CA ASP A 49 -28.60 5.35 25.27
C ASP A 49 -27.40 4.53 24.73
N THR A 50 -26.68 5.08 23.75
CA THR A 50 -25.46 4.50 23.17
C THR A 50 -24.23 5.36 23.29
N ILE A 51 -24.33 6.42 24.09
CA ILE A 51 -23.19 7.12 24.65
C ILE A 51 -23.00 6.59 26.08
N PRO A 52 -21.83 6.02 26.43
CA PRO A 52 -21.64 5.49 27.76
C PRO A 52 -21.73 6.63 28.77
N GLY A 53 -22.59 6.51 29.78
CA GLY A 53 -22.66 7.48 30.88
C GLY A 53 -21.40 7.51 31.75
N HIS A 54 -20.56 6.47 31.68
CA HIS A 54 -19.29 6.39 32.39
C HIS A 54 -18.30 5.44 31.72
N ILE A 55 -16.99 5.68 31.87
CA ILE A 55 -15.92 4.80 31.37
C ILE A 55 -14.98 4.44 32.52
N ASP A 56 -14.98 3.17 32.91
CA ASP A 56 -14.01 2.64 33.88
C ASP A 56 -12.71 2.32 33.15
N VAL A 57 -11.59 2.78 33.71
CA VAL A 57 -10.27 2.48 33.18
C VAL A 57 -9.37 1.94 34.28
N ASN A 58 -9.02 0.66 34.17
CA ASN A 58 -8.26 -0.07 35.18
C ASN A 58 -6.84 -0.37 34.67
N PRO A 59 -5.78 0.22 35.25
CA PRO A 59 -4.41 -0.06 34.85
C PRO A 59 -3.99 -1.48 35.24
N VAL A 60 -3.22 -2.14 34.38
CA VAL A 60 -2.56 -3.41 34.69
C VAL A 60 -1.05 -3.17 34.88
N PRO A 61 -0.55 -3.26 36.13
CA PRO A 61 0.84 -3.00 36.44
C PRO A 61 1.80 -3.89 35.65
N ALA A 62 2.90 -3.30 35.20
CA ALA A 62 4.00 -4.03 34.58
C ALA A 62 4.75 -4.86 35.61
N LYS A 63 5.12 -6.08 35.23
CA LYS A 63 6.00 -6.91 36.04
C LYS A 63 7.41 -6.32 35.99
N ASN A 64 7.96 -5.95 37.15
CA ASN A 64 9.32 -5.41 37.28
C ASN A 64 9.63 -4.19 36.38
N GLY A 65 8.62 -3.37 36.04
CA GLY A 65 8.81 -2.22 35.15
C GLY A 65 8.89 -2.55 33.66
N GLU A 66 8.68 -3.81 33.26
CA GLU A 66 8.77 -4.24 31.86
C GLU A 66 7.57 -3.73 31.03
N VAL A 67 7.85 -2.83 30.09
CA VAL A 67 6.85 -2.17 29.23
C VAL A 67 7.25 -2.21 27.75
N PHE A 68 6.31 -1.91 26.85
CA PHE A 68 6.47 -2.15 25.41
C PHE A 68 6.12 -0.91 24.57
N GLY A 69 6.61 -0.87 23.34
CA GLY A 69 6.25 0.19 22.40
C GLY A 69 6.59 -0.13 20.94
N GLY A 70 6.12 0.72 20.04
CA GLY A 70 6.28 0.56 18.60
C GLY A 70 5.37 -0.54 18.08
N PHE A 71 4.10 -0.53 18.51
CA PHE A 71 3.15 -1.56 18.13
C PHE A 71 2.83 -1.45 16.63
N SER A 72 3.14 -2.50 15.89
CA SER A 72 3.13 -2.44 14.42
C SER A 72 2.10 -3.31 13.74
N LYS A 73 1.71 -4.43 14.37
CA LYS A 73 0.69 -5.34 13.82
C LYS A 73 0.11 -6.20 14.93
N LYS A 74 -1.19 -6.49 14.83
CA LYS A 74 -1.89 -7.48 15.65
C LYS A 74 -2.56 -8.51 14.73
N PHE A 75 -2.60 -9.76 15.16
CA PHE A 75 -3.22 -10.85 14.41
C PHE A 75 -3.59 -12.02 15.32
N LYS A 76 -4.55 -12.84 14.91
CA LYS A 76 -4.87 -14.11 15.58
C LYS A 76 -4.17 -15.27 14.91
N TYR A 77 -3.59 -16.18 15.68
CA TYR A 77 -3.03 -17.44 15.19
C TYR A 77 -3.24 -18.53 16.24
N GLN A 78 -3.68 -19.73 15.82
CA GLN A 78 -4.01 -20.83 16.75
C GLN A 78 -4.96 -20.42 17.89
N GLY A 79 -5.94 -19.57 17.59
CA GLY A 79 -6.92 -19.08 18.56
C GLY A 79 -6.39 -18.02 19.54
N LYS A 80 -5.12 -17.64 19.47
CA LYS A 80 -4.48 -16.66 20.37
C LYS A 80 -4.20 -15.35 19.67
N TRP A 81 -4.21 -14.27 20.43
CA TRP A 81 -3.84 -12.94 19.95
C TRP A 81 -2.32 -12.75 20.04
N TYR A 82 -1.74 -12.22 18.97
CA TYR A 82 -0.34 -11.82 18.89
C TYR A 82 -0.22 -10.35 18.49
N ILE A 83 0.76 -9.67 19.08
CA ILE A 83 1.08 -8.26 18.81
C ILE A 83 2.58 -8.11 18.62
N LEU A 84 2.97 -7.41 17.56
CA LEU A 84 4.37 -7.09 17.28
C LEU A 84 4.71 -5.72 17.85
N ALA A 85 5.72 -5.68 18.71
CA ALA A 85 6.26 -4.45 19.29
C ALA A 85 7.73 -4.28 18.87
N ASP A 86 8.11 -3.09 18.41
CA ASP A 86 9.49 -2.83 17.99
C ASP A 86 10.45 -2.80 19.19
N TYR A 87 9.97 -2.42 20.37
CA TYR A 87 10.79 -2.18 21.56
C TYR A 87 10.18 -2.71 22.86
N MET A 88 11.06 -3.15 23.76
CA MET A 88 10.77 -3.42 25.17
C MET A 88 11.68 -2.54 26.04
N TYR A 89 11.13 -2.01 27.12
CA TYR A 89 11.80 -1.10 28.04
C TYR A 89 11.68 -1.59 29.48
N ASN A 90 12.65 -1.21 30.30
CA ASN A 90 12.49 -1.15 31.75
C ASN A 90 12.14 0.30 32.14
N TYR A 91 10.96 0.50 32.71
CA TYR A 91 10.48 1.77 33.21
C TYR A 91 10.75 1.89 34.71
N ASP A 92 11.42 2.98 35.12
CA ASP A 92 11.58 3.33 36.53
C ASP A 92 10.58 4.44 36.93
N PRO A 93 9.53 4.10 37.70
CA PRO A 93 8.54 5.07 38.19
C PRO A 93 9.15 6.23 38.99
N LYS A 94 10.22 5.99 39.75
CA LYS A 94 10.80 7.01 40.65
C LYS A 94 11.54 8.08 39.87
N SER A 95 12.34 7.69 38.88
CA SER A 95 13.09 8.64 38.06
C SER A 95 12.32 9.11 36.83
N LYS A 96 11.20 8.43 36.51
CA LYS A 96 10.42 8.55 35.29
C LYS A 96 11.29 8.42 34.04
N THR A 97 12.05 7.34 33.97
CA THR A 97 12.99 7.06 32.86
C THR A 97 12.69 5.74 32.17
N LEU A 98 12.92 5.72 30.85
CA LEU A 98 12.78 4.54 30.00
C LEU A 98 14.14 4.07 29.52
N ASN A 99 14.48 2.83 29.85
CA ASN A 99 15.71 2.19 29.41
C ASN A 99 15.34 1.06 28.47
N GLN A 100 15.71 1.18 27.20
CA GLN A 100 15.42 0.14 26.22
C GLN A 100 16.24 -1.12 26.52
N ILE A 101 15.59 -2.28 26.58
CA ILE A 101 16.23 -3.56 26.95
C ILE A 101 16.24 -4.60 25.83
N ASP A 102 15.22 -4.65 24.99
CA ASP A 102 15.13 -5.61 23.88
C ASP A 102 14.46 -4.95 22.64
N LYS A 103 14.57 -5.61 21.48
CA LYS A 103 13.96 -5.19 20.19
C LYS A 103 13.19 -6.33 19.54
N ASN A 104 12.32 -6.02 18.58
CA ASN A 104 11.61 -7.01 17.75
C ASN A 104 10.90 -8.07 18.60
N ILE A 105 9.89 -7.63 19.33
CA ILE A 105 9.20 -8.42 20.36
C ILE A 105 7.90 -8.96 19.79
N ILE A 106 7.66 -10.25 20.01
CA ILE A 106 6.36 -10.89 19.77
C ILE A 106 5.69 -11.05 21.12
N LEU A 107 4.55 -10.41 21.29
CA LEU A 107 3.70 -10.51 22.47
C LEU A 107 2.54 -11.45 22.16
N GLN A 108 2.17 -12.26 23.14
CA GLN A 108 0.95 -13.08 23.14
C GLN A 108 0.02 -12.55 24.22
N ILE A 109 -1.26 -12.34 23.87
CA ILE A 109 -2.29 -11.91 24.80
C ILE A 109 -3.12 -13.13 25.20
N ASP A 110 -3.29 -13.34 26.51
CA ASP A 110 -4.12 -14.42 27.04
C ASP A 110 -5.61 -14.04 27.07
N ASP A 111 -6.46 -15.00 27.44
CA ASP A 111 -7.93 -14.82 27.49
C ASP A 111 -8.40 -13.83 28.57
N ASN A 112 -7.51 -13.43 29.49
CA ASN A 112 -7.78 -12.41 30.50
C ASN A 112 -7.27 -11.02 30.08
N GLY A 113 -6.60 -10.91 28.93
CA GLY A 113 -5.99 -9.67 28.44
C GLY A 113 -4.55 -9.46 28.90
N ASN A 114 -3.95 -10.40 29.65
CA ASN A 114 -2.57 -10.23 30.10
C ASN A 114 -1.58 -10.40 28.96
N ILE A 115 -0.56 -9.55 28.97
CA ILE A 115 0.52 -9.56 27.98
C ILE A 115 1.62 -10.51 28.45
N ASN A 116 1.97 -11.46 27.59
CA ASN A 116 3.10 -12.36 27.79
C ASN A 116 4.12 -12.18 26.66
N VAL A 117 5.41 -12.12 27.00
CA VAL A 117 6.48 -12.09 26.00
C VAL A 117 6.61 -13.50 25.41
N TYR A 118 6.22 -13.66 24.14
CA TYR A 118 6.36 -14.91 23.41
C TYR A 118 7.80 -15.09 22.89
N ALA A 119 8.36 -14.02 22.32
CA ALA A 119 9.74 -13.99 21.87
C ALA A 119 10.29 -12.55 21.89
N LYS A 120 11.60 -12.42 22.07
CA LYS A 120 12.31 -11.14 22.07
C LYS A 120 13.62 -11.24 21.29
N ASN A 121 14.10 -10.10 20.80
CA ASN A 121 15.25 -10.02 19.89
C ASN A 121 15.08 -10.96 18.69
N VAL A 122 13.85 -11.03 18.16
CA VAL A 122 13.57 -11.82 16.97
C VAL A 122 14.40 -11.27 15.81
N ASN A 123 15.04 -12.17 15.05
CA ASN A 123 15.80 -11.79 13.86
C ASN A 123 14.96 -10.90 12.95
N TYR A 124 15.56 -9.84 12.40
CA TYR A 124 14.83 -8.84 11.63
C TYR A 124 14.11 -9.42 10.40
N ASP A 125 14.68 -10.44 9.74
CA ASP A 125 14.03 -11.09 8.59
C ASP A 125 12.77 -11.84 9.03
N THR A 126 12.83 -12.56 10.15
CA THR A 126 11.66 -13.22 10.75
C THR A 126 10.61 -12.20 11.21
N PHE A 127 11.04 -11.13 11.89
CA PHE A 127 10.14 -10.10 12.40
C PHE A 127 9.47 -9.30 11.27
N SER A 128 10.23 -8.93 10.23
CA SER A 128 9.72 -8.22 9.06
C SER A 128 8.76 -9.07 8.23
N ARG A 129 8.97 -10.40 8.17
CA ARG A 129 8.00 -11.34 7.59
C ARG A 129 6.64 -11.24 8.27
N LEU A 130 6.64 -11.23 9.61
CA LEU A 130 5.41 -11.08 10.39
C LEU A 130 4.80 -9.67 10.24
N LYS A 131 5.63 -8.62 10.30
CA LYS A 131 5.21 -7.22 10.31
C LYS A 131 4.57 -6.77 9.00
N TYR A 132 5.20 -7.07 7.87
CA TYR A 132 4.81 -6.49 6.57
C TYR A 132 4.27 -7.49 5.56
N ASN A 133 4.52 -8.78 5.78
CA ASN A 133 4.58 -9.74 4.69
C ASN A 133 3.74 -11.00 4.93
N ILE A 134 3.01 -11.11 6.05
CA ILE A 134 2.04 -12.20 6.23
C ILE A 134 1.05 -12.17 5.07
N SER A 135 1.02 -13.26 4.32
CA SER A 135 0.08 -13.45 3.21
C SER A 135 -1.16 -14.16 3.71
N VAL A 136 -1.00 -15.32 4.36
CA VAL A 136 -2.11 -16.12 4.88
C VAL A 136 -1.81 -16.58 6.29
N ILE A 137 -2.84 -16.59 7.13
CA ILE A 137 -2.84 -17.24 8.44
C ILE A 137 -3.83 -18.40 8.37
N GLU A 138 -3.31 -19.61 8.51
CA GLU A 138 -4.08 -20.85 8.61
C GLU A 138 -4.09 -21.32 10.07
N ASN A 139 -4.85 -22.39 10.36
CA ASN A 139 -4.99 -22.89 11.72
C ASN A 139 -3.67 -23.42 12.32
N ASP A 140 -2.79 -23.95 11.48
CA ASP A 140 -1.57 -24.67 11.89
C ASP A 140 -0.27 -24.04 11.36
N LYS A 141 -0.37 -23.02 10.49
CA LYS A 141 0.79 -22.28 9.97
C LYS A 141 0.43 -20.88 9.47
N ILE A 142 1.45 -20.04 9.37
CA ILE A 142 1.43 -18.76 8.67
C ILE A 142 2.25 -18.89 7.38
N ILE A 143 1.78 -18.24 6.32
CA ILE A 143 2.37 -18.27 4.99
C ILE A 143 2.80 -16.85 4.58
N TYR A 144 4.00 -16.74 4.03
CA TYR A 144 4.51 -15.56 3.35
C TYR A 144 4.84 -15.89 1.89
N GLU A 145 4.17 -15.20 0.96
CA GLU A 145 4.47 -15.20 -0.47
C GLU A 145 5.26 -13.93 -0.82
N PRO A 146 6.56 -14.04 -1.20
CA PRO A 146 7.35 -12.89 -1.61
C PRO A 146 6.77 -12.25 -2.88
N TYR A 147 7.16 -11.00 -3.15
CA TYR A 147 6.72 -10.30 -4.37
C TYR A 147 7.11 -11.02 -5.67
N THR A 148 8.13 -11.88 -5.63
CA THR A 148 8.59 -12.70 -6.75
C THR A 148 7.72 -13.95 -6.97
N TYR A 149 6.87 -14.34 -6.01
CA TYR A 149 6.03 -15.54 -6.11
C TYR A 149 5.13 -15.49 -7.36
N GLY A 150 5.19 -16.56 -8.16
CA GLY A 150 4.50 -16.68 -9.43
C GLY A 150 5.11 -15.84 -10.57
N GLY A 151 6.20 -15.12 -10.32
CA GLY A 151 6.93 -14.33 -11.31
C GLY A 151 7.76 -15.20 -12.25
N PHE A 152 7.93 -14.75 -13.49
CA PHE A 152 8.68 -15.46 -14.52
C PHE A 152 10.10 -14.91 -14.70
N SER A 153 11.01 -15.75 -15.17
CA SER A 153 12.37 -15.38 -15.58
C SER A 153 12.83 -16.21 -16.78
N MET A 154 13.82 -15.72 -17.53
CA MET A 154 14.46 -16.49 -18.60
C MET A 154 15.72 -17.17 -18.05
N LEU A 155 15.83 -18.49 -18.29
CA LEU A 155 17.06 -19.22 -18.09
C LEU A 155 17.92 -19.13 -19.34
N HIS A 156 19.17 -18.72 -19.15
CA HIS A 156 20.17 -18.69 -20.21
C HIS A 156 21.34 -19.60 -19.87
N ILE A 157 21.97 -20.17 -20.90
CA ILE A 157 23.27 -20.83 -20.78
C ILE A 157 24.31 -20.10 -21.63
N PRO A 158 25.56 -20.01 -21.18
CA PRO A 158 26.63 -19.44 -21.98
C PRO A 158 27.02 -20.41 -23.10
N VAL A 159 27.12 -19.92 -24.32
CA VAL A 159 27.77 -20.57 -25.45
C VAL A 159 28.82 -19.59 -25.97
N ASP A 160 30.08 -19.89 -25.68
CA ASP A 160 31.23 -18.98 -25.86
C ASP A 160 31.05 -17.66 -25.07
N TYR A 161 30.87 -16.52 -25.75
CA TYR A 161 30.63 -15.20 -25.13
C TYR A 161 29.17 -14.73 -25.19
N GLU A 162 28.25 -15.58 -25.65
CA GLU A 162 26.84 -15.23 -25.81
C GLU A 162 25.92 -16.07 -24.92
N LEU A 163 24.75 -15.51 -24.60
CA LEU A 163 23.74 -16.16 -23.77
C LEU A 163 22.60 -16.66 -24.67
N ILE A 164 22.33 -17.96 -24.63
CA ILE A 164 21.22 -18.57 -25.38
C ILE A 164 20.12 -18.94 -24.42
N ILE A 165 18.86 -18.74 -24.82
CA ILE A 165 17.70 -19.03 -23.99
C ILE A 165 17.41 -20.54 -24.00
N THR A 166 17.21 -21.13 -22.83
CA THR A 166 16.89 -22.56 -22.71
C THR A 166 15.50 -22.79 -22.16
N SER A 167 15.03 -21.93 -21.26
CA SER A 167 13.73 -22.12 -20.63
C SER A 167 13.15 -20.80 -20.12
N ILE A 168 11.83 -20.73 -20.00
CA ILE A 168 11.14 -19.77 -19.13
C ILE A 168 10.87 -20.47 -17.81
N LEU A 169 11.34 -19.88 -16.71
CA LEU A 169 11.14 -20.38 -15.36
C LEU A 169 10.07 -19.56 -14.64
N TYR A 170 9.46 -20.13 -13.59
CA TYR A 170 8.66 -19.38 -12.63
C TYR A 170 9.09 -19.66 -11.20
N ASP A 171 9.02 -18.62 -10.37
CA ASP A 171 9.31 -18.70 -8.95
C ASP A 171 8.08 -19.21 -8.19
N SER A 172 8.27 -20.30 -7.43
CA SER A 172 7.25 -20.85 -6.55
C SER A 172 7.68 -20.79 -5.09
N ILE A 173 8.72 -20.03 -4.74
CA ILE A 173 9.20 -19.93 -3.37
C ILE A 173 8.17 -19.21 -2.49
N TYR A 174 7.79 -19.88 -1.42
CA TYR A 174 7.02 -19.29 -0.33
C TYR A 174 7.53 -19.82 1.01
N TYR A 175 7.24 -19.11 2.08
CA TYR A 175 7.72 -19.44 3.41
C TYR A 175 6.56 -19.80 4.32
N THR A 176 6.76 -20.79 5.18
CA THR A 176 5.77 -21.19 6.19
C THR A 176 6.37 -21.25 7.57
N SER A 177 5.61 -20.87 8.60
CA SER A 177 6.01 -21.05 9.99
C SER A 177 4.83 -21.57 10.81
N SER A 178 5.07 -22.57 11.65
CA SER A 178 4.07 -23.12 12.58
C SER A 178 4.17 -22.51 13.99
N ASP A 179 5.26 -21.79 14.29
CA ASP A 179 5.59 -21.27 15.62
C ASP A 179 5.96 -19.77 15.62
N LEU A 180 5.75 -19.09 14.49
CA LEU A 180 6.07 -17.67 14.21
C LEU A 180 7.58 -17.36 14.05
N LEU A 181 8.46 -18.26 14.51
CA LEU A 181 9.90 -18.00 14.64
C LEU A 181 10.71 -18.73 13.58
N ASN A 182 10.44 -20.02 13.42
CA ASN A 182 11.13 -20.90 12.50
C ASN A 182 10.36 -20.95 11.19
N TRP A 183 10.99 -20.45 10.13
CA TRP A 183 10.40 -20.39 8.80
C TRP A 183 11.04 -21.42 7.88
N GLN A 184 10.21 -22.25 7.26
CA GLN A 184 10.60 -23.21 6.24
C GLN A 184 10.42 -22.58 4.86
N THR A 185 11.44 -22.69 4.02
CA THR A 185 11.36 -22.37 2.59
C THR A 185 10.71 -23.53 1.87
N ASN A 186 9.67 -23.26 1.08
CA ASN A 186 8.98 -24.23 0.25
C ASN A 186 9.06 -23.80 -1.22
N GLY A 187 8.98 -24.74 -2.15
CA GLY A 187 9.05 -24.47 -3.59
C GLY A 187 10.47 -24.27 -4.11
N SER A 188 10.58 -23.69 -5.32
CA SER A 188 11.84 -23.50 -6.05
C SER A 188 11.75 -22.25 -6.94
N THR A 189 12.88 -21.64 -7.26
CA THR A 189 12.96 -20.56 -8.28
C THR A 189 13.05 -21.12 -9.70
N ASN A 190 13.31 -22.42 -9.84
CA ASN A 190 13.75 -23.03 -11.11
C ASN A 190 12.67 -23.94 -11.72
N ASN A 191 11.38 -23.63 -11.50
CA ASN A 191 10.31 -24.42 -12.10
C ASN A 191 10.20 -24.07 -13.58
N VAL A 192 10.40 -25.05 -14.46
CA VAL A 192 10.32 -24.83 -15.91
C VAL A 192 8.86 -24.67 -16.33
N ARG A 193 8.51 -23.49 -16.85
CA ARG A 193 7.21 -23.24 -17.51
C ARG A 193 7.25 -23.63 -18.97
N TYR A 194 8.26 -23.16 -19.69
CA TYR A 194 8.46 -23.44 -21.11
C TYR A 194 9.87 -23.90 -21.35
N GLN A 195 10.03 -25.04 -22.00
CA GLN A 195 11.31 -25.48 -22.53
C GLN A 195 11.47 -24.91 -23.94
N MET A 196 12.60 -24.27 -24.23
CA MET A 196 12.92 -23.81 -25.58
C MET A 196 13.54 -24.98 -26.37
N PRO A 197 13.36 -25.01 -27.70
CA PRO A 197 14.00 -26.01 -28.55
C PRO A 197 15.51 -25.82 -28.46
N SER A 198 16.28 -26.90 -28.29
CA SER A 198 17.74 -26.82 -28.24
C SER A 198 18.35 -26.47 -29.61
N PRO A 199 19.57 -25.92 -29.65
CA PRO A 199 20.37 -25.88 -30.87
C PRO A 199 20.59 -27.30 -31.43
N ASN A 200 20.62 -27.45 -32.75
CA ASN A 200 20.87 -28.73 -33.42
C ASN A 200 21.99 -28.58 -34.47
N PRO A 201 23.23 -28.98 -34.15
CA PRO A 201 24.36 -28.90 -35.09
C PRO A 201 24.18 -29.74 -36.36
N ASN A 202 23.41 -30.83 -36.28
CA ASN A 202 23.21 -31.77 -37.38
C ASN A 202 22.02 -31.39 -38.27
N ASN A 203 21.02 -30.72 -37.71
CA ASN A 203 19.86 -30.22 -38.44
C ASN A 203 19.40 -28.83 -37.94
N PRO A 204 20.08 -27.75 -38.33
CA PRO A 204 19.81 -26.40 -37.80
C PRO A 204 18.41 -25.87 -38.11
N ASN A 205 17.72 -26.42 -39.11
CA ASN A 205 16.38 -25.98 -39.48
C ASN A 205 15.29 -26.53 -38.55
N GLU A 206 15.61 -27.47 -37.66
CA GLU A 206 14.65 -28.02 -36.68
C GLU A 206 14.41 -27.11 -35.49
N SER A 207 15.23 -26.06 -35.30
CA SER A 207 15.17 -25.14 -34.17
C SER A 207 15.42 -23.72 -34.61
N PHE A 208 14.67 -22.76 -34.07
CA PHE A 208 14.97 -21.34 -34.27
C PHE A 208 16.35 -20.95 -33.72
N GLN A 209 16.92 -21.78 -32.85
CA GLN A 209 18.26 -21.61 -32.28
C GLN A 209 19.40 -21.97 -33.24
N GLY A 210 19.13 -22.56 -34.41
CA GLY A 210 20.18 -22.92 -35.36
C GLY A 210 21.14 -23.99 -34.83
N LYS A 211 22.41 -23.94 -35.23
CA LYS A 211 23.44 -24.93 -34.85
C LYS A 211 24.00 -24.70 -33.45
N PHE A 212 24.30 -23.45 -33.12
CA PHE A 212 25.06 -23.05 -31.94
C PHE A 212 24.29 -22.12 -31.01
N GLY A 213 23.05 -21.76 -31.36
CA GLY A 213 22.18 -20.98 -30.52
C GLY A 213 21.91 -19.58 -31.07
N MET A 214 20.86 -18.98 -30.50
CA MET A 214 20.39 -17.65 -30.85
C MET A 214 20.14 -16.87 -29.56
N ASN A 215 20.69 -15.66 -29.48
CA ASN A 215 20.33 -14.71 -28.44
C ASN A 215 18.99 -14.05 -28.79
N VAL A 216 18.17 -13.81 -27.77
CA VAL A 216 16.85 -13.18 -27.90
C VAL A 216 16.80 -12.01 -26.92
N SER A 217 16.61 -10.79 -27.42
CA SER A 217 16.47 -9.61 -26.56
C SER A 217 15.05 -9.46 -26.00
N ASP A 218 14.04 -9.83 -26.80
CA ASP A 218 12.64 -9.53 -26.49
C ASP A 218 11.77 -10.78 -26.57
N PHE A 219 11.16 -11.13 -25.44
CA PHE A 219 10.18 -12.21 -25.30
C PHE A 219 8.89 -11.61 -24.75
N PHE A 220 7.74 -11.80 -25.41
CA PHE A 220 6.45 -11.32 -24.90
C PHE A 220 5.25 -12.06 -25.53
N GLN A 221 4.09 -11.99 -24.87
CA GLN A 221 2.83 -12.47 -25.45
C GLN A 221 1.97 -11.29 -25.92
N PHE A 222 1.39 -11.43 -27.12
CA PHE A 222 0.37 -10.54 -27.63
C PHE A 222 -0.75 -11.35 -28.27
N LYS A 223 -1.99 -11.15 -27.77
CA LYS A 223 -3.15 -12.00 -28.09
C LYS A 223 -2.82 -13.47 -27.84
N ASP A 224 -3.01 -14.34 -28.83
CA ASP A 224 -2.78 -15.77 -28.73
C ASP A 224 -1.38 -16.22 -29.16
N TYR A 225 -0.45 -15.29 -29.38
CA TYR A 225 0.91 -15.58 -29.85
C TYR A 225 1.97 -15.10 -28.86
N ILE A 226 3.03 -15.90 -28.73
CA ILE A 226 4.28 -15.56 -28.06
C ILE A 226 5.29 -15.17 -29.14
N TYR A 227 6.03 -14.10 -28.92
CA TYR A 227 6.98 -13.49 -29.85
C TYR A 227 8.40 -13.57 -29.30
N LEU A 228 9.35 -13.90 -30.17
CA LEU A 228 10.80 -13.80 -29.95
C LEU A 228 11.36 -12.80 -30.95
N MET A 229 11.62 -11.57 -30.50
CA MET A 229 12.12 -10.48 -31.31
C MET A 229 13.54 -10.08 -30.89
N GLY A 230 14.23 -9.38 -31.80
CA GLY A 230 15.61 -8.95 -31.61
C GLY A 230 16.57 -10.13 -31.47
N LEU A 231 16.60 -10.91 -32.55
CA LEU A 231 17.42 -12.11 -32.64
C LEU A 231 18.85 -11.73 -33.02
N ARG A 232 19.81 -12.33 -32.32
CA ARG A 232 21.23 -12.21 -32.62
C ARG A 232 21.88 -13.58 -32.67
N GLU A 233 22.46 -13.90 -33.82
CA GLU A 233 23.22 -15.14 -34.01
C GLU A 233 24.52 -15.10 -33.23
N THR A 234 24.92 -16.25 -32.67
CA THR A 234 26.24 -16.38 -32.05
C THR A 234 27.36 -16.29 -33.10
N PHE A 235 28.58 -15.92 -32.68
CA PHE A 235 29.76 -15.94 -33.55
C PHE A 235 29.94 -17.28 -34.29
N LEU A 236 29.67 -18.39 -33.58
CA LEU A 236 29.80 -19.75 -34.10
C LEU A 236 28.76 -20.10 -35.16
N GLU A 237 27.59 -19.47 -35.15
CA GLU A 237 26.54 -19.72 -36.15
C GLU A 237 27.03 -19.35 -37.56
N GLN A 238 27.73 -18.21 -37.68
CA GLN A 238 28.32 -17.78 -38.95
C GLN A 238 29.76 -18.24 -39.16
N ASN A 239 30.46 -18.65 -38.09
CA ASN A 239 31.84 -19.12 -38.14
C ASN A 239 32.01 -20.42 -37.33
N PRO A 240 31.49 -21.57 -37.82
CA PRO A 240 31.40 -22.82 -37.06
C PRO A 240 32.72 -23.40 -36.56
N THR A 241 33.84 -23.01 -37.16
CA THR A 241 35.19 -23.44 -36.74
C THR A 241 35.73 -22.64 -35.54
N GLY A 242 35.00 -21.64 -35.06
CA GLY A 242 35.49 -20.67 -34.08
C GLY A 242 36.49 -19.66 -34.66
N TYR A 243 36.74 -19.70 -35.97
CA TYR A 243 37.70 -18.84 -36.65
C TYR A 243 37.05 -18.10 -37.82
N ARG A 244 37.39 -16.82 -37.95
CA ARG A 244 37.05 -15.98 -39.10
C ARG A 244 38.31 -15.31 -39.65
N ASN A 245 38.54 -15.46 -40.95
CA ASN A 245 39.63 -14.77 -41.64
C ASN A 245 39.38 -13.25 -41.63
N VAL A 246 40.39 -12.47 -41.23
CA VAL A 246 40.40 -10.99 -41.18
C VAL A 246 40.07 -10.35 -42.54
N ASP A 247 40.37 -11.02 -43.66
CA ASP A 247 40.11 -10.52 -45.00
C ASP A 247 38.62 -10.48 -45.38
N LEU A 248 37.75 -11.19 -44.62
CA LEU A 248 36.31 -11.28 -44.90
C LEU A 248 35.51 -10.05 -44.43
N GLY A 249 36.18 -9.10 -43.77
CA GLY A 249 35.57 -7.85 -43.31
C GLY A 249 34.49 -8.01 -42.22
N PRO A 250 33.92 -6.89 -41.74
CA PRO A 250 32.88 -6.88 -40.72
C PRO A 250 31.61 -7.60 -41.15
N TYR A 251 30.84 -8.14 -40.20
CA TYR A 251 29.59 -8.84 -40.50
C TYR A 251 28.54 -8.68 -39.40
N THR A 252 27.28 -8.53 -39.80
CA THR A 252 26.13 -8.36 -38.88
C THR A 252 25.70 -9.69 -38.26
N VAL A 253 25.39 -9.67 -36.97
CA VAL A 253 24.82 -10.83 -36.25
C VAL A 253 23.37 -10.61 -35.84
N SER A 254 22.91 -9.36 -35.70
CA SER A 254 21.48 -9.05 -35.55
C SER A 254 20.70 -9.46 -36.80
N LYS A 255 19.45 -9.88 -36.64
CA LYS A 255 18.63 -10.42 -37.74
C LYS A 255 17.48 -9.48 -38.10
N ASN A 256 17.07 -9.54 -39.37
CA ASN A 256 15.91 -8.82 -39.92
C ASN A 256 14.66 -9.73 -39.97
N TYR A 257 14.58 -10.68 -39.05
CA TYR A 257 13.48 -11.62 -38.90
C TYR A 257 13.24 -11.89 -37.41
N TYR A 258 12.06 -12.39 -37.09
CA TYR A 258 11.71 -12.82 -35.73
C TYR A 258 10.88 -14.10 -35.77
N TYR A 259 10.68 -14.74 -34.61
CA TYR A 259 9.81 -15.91 -34.50
C TYR A 259 8.58 -15.60 -33.66
N ARG A 260 7.51 -16.32 -33.95
CA ARG A 260 6.33 -16.36 -33.09
C ARG A 260 5.76 -17.76 -33.02
N ILE A 261 4.98 -18.04 -31.98
CA ILE A 261 4.29 -19.31 -31.82
C ILE A 261 2.90 -19.09 -31.23
N HIS A 262 1.91 -19.80 -31.73
CA HIS A 262 0.59 -19.80 -31.11
C HIS A 262 0.66 -20.50 -29.75
N LYS A 263 0.10 -19.89 -28.69
CA LYS A 263 0.24 -20.34 -27.29
C LYS A 263 -0.27 -21.76 -27.00
N SER A 264 -1.07 -22.34 -27.91
CA SER A 264 -1.56 -23.71 -27.81
C SER A 264 -0.61 -24.77 -28.39
N LYS A 265 0.44 -24.37 -29.11
CA LYS A 265 1.43 -25.28 -29.68
C LYS A 265 2.53 -25.57 -28.67
N ASP A 266 3.22 -26.70 -28.83
CA ASP A 266 4.36 -27.06 -27.99
C ASP A 266 5.56 -26.15 -28.32
N ILE A 267 5.97 -25.34 -27.34
CA ILE A 267 7.05 -24.36 -27.43
C ILE A 267 8.43 -25.03 -27.58
N SER A 268 8.58 -26.26 -27.09
CA SER A 268 9.85 -27.00 -27.14
C SER A 268 10.19 -27.58 -28.51
N VAL A 269 9.22 -27.57 -29.43
CA VAL A 269 9.38 -28.10 -30.79
C VAL A 269 9.64 -26.94 -31.76
N GLY A 270 10.84 -26.85 -32.31
CA GLY A 270 11.23 -25.75 -33.18
C GLY A 270 10.37 -25.60 -34.44
N ALA A 271 9.88 -26.70 -35.01
CA ALA A 271 8.97 -26.68 -36.17
C ALA A 271 7.61 -26.01 -35.90
N ASN A 272 7.23 -25.81 -34.63
CA ASN A 272 6.00 -25.09 -34.29
C ASN A 272 6.15 -23.57 -34.36
N TRP A 273 7.38 -23.06 -34.41
CA TRP A 273 7.68 -21.64 -34.49
C TRP A 273 7.60 -21.13 -35.92
N GLU A 274 6.83 -20.05 -36.09
CA GLU A 274 6.64 -19.37 -37.37
C GLU A 274 7.71 -18.28 -37.52
N LYS A 275 8.55 -18.41 -38.55
CA LYS A 275 9.54 -17.39 -38.91
C LYS A 275 8.88 -16.27 -39.72
N ILE A 276 9.08 -15.02 -39.30
CA ILE A 276 8.63 -13.84 -40.01
C ILE A 276 9.84 -13.07 -40.53
N ASP A 277 10.04 -13.13 -41.85
CA ASP A 277 11.18 -12.53 -42.54
C ASP A 277 10.94 -11.09 -43.01
N ASN A 278 12.02 -10.37 -43.31
CA ASN A 278 12.02 -9.04 -43.92
C ASN A 278 11.33 -7.97 -43.08
N THR A 279 11.73 -7.85 -41.81
CA THR A 279 11.23 -6.80 -40.93
C THR A 279 11.55 -5.40 -41.49
N PRO A 280 10.64 -4.43 -41.35
CA PRO A 280 10.80 -3.11 -41.97
C PRO A 280 11.89 -2.24 -41.31
N TRP A 281 12.37 -2.62 -40.11
CA TRP A 281 13.49 -1.97 -39.42
C TRP A 281 14.87 -2.61 -39.73
N GLY A 282 14.91 -3.68 -40.52
CA GLY A 282 16.14 -4.35 -40.93
C GLY A 282 16.82 -5.15 -39.80
N GLU A 283 18.12 -5.41 -39.97
CA GLU A 283 18.95 -6.18 -39.04
C GLU A 283 19.18 -5.42 -37.74
N ARG A 284 18.31 -5.65 -36.75
CA ARG A 284 18.34 -5.00 -35.43
C ARG A 284 17.85 -5.92 -34.32
N ASP A 285 18.24 -5.59 -33.10
CA ASP A 285 17.78 -6.17 -31.84
C ASP A 285 17.54 -5.09 -30.77
N SER A 286 17.27 -5.50 -29.52
CA SER A 286 17.18 -4.62 -28.35
C SER A 286 16.19 -3.46 -28.54
N PHE A 287 14.99 -3.79 -28.99
CA PHE A 287 14.00 -2.79 -29.40
C PHE A 287 13.32 -2.09 -28.22
N ILE A 288 12.76 -0.91 -28.49
CA ILE A 288 11.74 -0.34 -27.62
C ILE A 288 10.40 -0.87 -28.11
N ILE A 289 9.86 -1.87 -27.40
CA ILE A 289 8.57 -2.48 -27.73
C ILE A 289 7.48 -2.00 -26.79
N ARG A 290 6.37 -1.55 -27.36
CA ARG A 290 5.16 -1.18 -26.64
C ARG A 290 3.95 -1.88 -27.24
N TYR A 291 2.86 -2.01 -26.48
CA TYR A 291 1.61 -2.50 -27.03
C TYR A 291 0.38 -1.96 -26.31
N ASP A 292 -0.74 -1.96 -27.02
CA ASP A 292 -2.07 -1.76 -26.47
C ASP A 292 -2.95 -2.99 -26.78
N LYS A 293 -4.26 -2.89 -26.57
CA LYS A 293 -5.17 -4.03 -26.83
C LYS A 293 -5.23 -4.45 -28.31
N ASP A 294 -4.87 -3.56 -29.23
CA ASP A 294 -5.09 -3.70 -30.66
C ASP A 294 -3.79 -3.94 -31.44
N LYS A 295 -2.67 -3.31 -31.03
CA LYS A 295 -1.40 -3.27 -31.76
C LYS A 295 -0.16 -3.50 -30.88
N ILE A 296 0.87 -4.07 -31.51
CA ILE A 296 2.27 -4.01 -31.08
C ILE A 296 2.95 -2.84 -31.81
N TYR A 297 3.83 -2.11 -31.12
CA TYR A 297 4.65 -1.04 -31.66
C TYR A 297 6.14 -1.29 -31.39
N VAL A 298 6.99 -1.01 -32.37
CA VAL A 298 8.44 -1.20 -32.31
C VAL A 298 9.14 0.05 -32.82
N THR A 299 10.15 0.53 -32.09
CA THR A 299 10.99 1.66 -32.50
C THR A 299 12.43 1.49 -32.03
N GLY A 300 13.36 2.21 -32.68
CA GLY A 300 14.78 2.21 -32.33
C GLY A 300 15.46 0.87 -32.58
N GLY A 301 16.15 0.36 -31.56
CA GLY A 301 16.95 -0.86 -31.60
C GLY A 301 18.44 -0.60 -31.86
N ASP A 302 19.20 -1.67 -31.76
CA ASP A 302 20.64 -1.70 -31.95
C ASP A 302 20.98 -2.71 -33.06
N ARG A 303 22.10 -2.50 -33.75
CA ARG A 303 22.69 -3.50 -34.65
C ARG A 303 24.04 -3.92 -34.11
N TYR A 304 24.16 -5.22 -33.86
CA TYR A 304 25.37 -5.87 -33.42
C TYR A 304 26.06 -6.49 -34.63
N TYR A 305 27.34 -6.18 -34.77
CA TYR A 305 28.19 -6.71 -35.82
C TYR A 305 29.61 -6.91 -35.30
N TYR A 306 30.31 -7.89 -35.84
CA TYR A 306 31.71 -8.12 -35.48
C TYR A 306 32.63 -7.35 -36.42
N LYS A 307 33.67 -6.74 -35.85
CA LYS A 307 34.75 -6.08 -36.59
C LYS A 307 36.10 -6.51 -36.03
N HIS A 308 37.08 -6.74 -36.91
CA HIS A 308 38.44 -7.02 -36.48
C HIS A 308 39.08 -5.75 -35.90
N ASN A 309 39.63 -5.89 -34.70
CA ASN A 309 40.45 -4.88 -34.06
C ASN A 309 41.94 -5.25 -34.23
N PRO A 310 42.68 -4.54 -35.09
CA PRO A 310 44.09 -4.86 -35.36
C PRO A 310 45.00 -4.60 -34.17
N SER A 311 44.62 -3.73 -33.21
CA SER A 311 45.44 -3.38 -32.06
C SER A 311 45.55 -4.52 -31.04
N ILE A 312 44.55 -5.40 -30.97
CA ILE A 312 44.54 -6.57 -30.07
C ILE A 312 44.43 -7.91 -30.81
N ASN A 313 44.39 -7.86 -32.15
CA ASN A 313 44.23 -8.99 -33.05
C ASN A 313 43.04 -9.90 -32.70
N LYS A 314 41.87 -9.32 -32.46
CA LYS A 314 40.63 -10.05 -32.13
C LYS A 314 39.44 -9.51 -32.91
N TRP A 315 38.45 -10.38 -33.11
CA TRP A 315 37.11 -9.97 -33.53
C TRP A 315 36.36 -9.45 -32.31
N GLU A 316 35.89 -8.21 -32.37
CA GLU A 316 35.12 -7.59 -31.30
C GLU A 316 33.71 -7.29 -31.80
N ILE A 317 32.75 -7.42 -30.88
CA ILE A 317 31.37 -7.02 -31.13
C ILE A 317 31.27 -5.49 -31.04
N VAL A 318 30.67 -4.88 -32.04
CA VAL A 318 30.42 -3.45 -32.14
C VAL A 318 28.92 -3.22 -32.21
N ILE A 319 28.46 -2.16 -31.56
CA ILE A 319 27.04 -1.81 -31.44
C ILE A 319 26.80 -0.50 -32.19
N GLU A 320 25.98 -0.55 -33.24
CA GLU A 320 25.41 0.61 -33.91
C GLU A 320 24.02 0.90 -33.32
N ARG A 321 23.85 2.04 -32.65
CA ARG A 321 22.59 2.38 -31.96
C ARG A 321 21.69 3.24 -32.84
N PHE A 322 20.41 2.89 -32.97
CA PHE A 322 19.44 3.66 -33.76
C PHE A 322 18.56 4.58 -32.90
N VAL A 323 19.18 5.35 -32.00
CA VAL A 323 18.50 6.27 -31.06
C VAL A 323 17.76 7.43 -31.76
N ASP A 324 18.24 7.82 -32.95
CA ASP A 324 17.65 8.90 -33.74
C ASP A 324 16.58 8.41 -34.73
N ASP A 325 16.38 7.10 -34.85
CA ASP A 325 15.31 6.56 -35.69
C ASP A 325 13.96 6.76 -35.00
N LYS A 326 13.21 7.75 -35.48
CA LYS A 326 11.87 8.10 -34.96
C LYS A 326 10.75 7.31 -35.63
N ARG A 327 11.06 6.39 -36.54
CA ARG A 327 10.05 5.56 -37.22
C ARG A 327 9.46 4.56 -36.23
N ILE A 328 8.15 4.61 -36.08
CA ILE A 328 7.40 3.68 -35.24
C ILE A 328 6.69 2.72 -36.17
N TRP A 329 7.06 1.44 -36.08
CA TRP A 329 6.39 0.37 -36.81
C TRP A 329 5.33 -0.25 -35.92
N SER A 330 4.18 -0.58 -36.48
CA SER A 330 3.11 -1.24 -35.75
C SER A 330 2.51 -2.40 -36.51
N THR A 331 1.88 -3.31 -35.77
CA THR A 331 1.15 -4.44 -36.34
C THR A 331 -0.02 -4.83 -35.44
N THR A 332 -1.11 -5.31 -36.04
CA THR A 332 -2.28 -5.83 -35.29
C THR A 332 -2.25 -7.36 -35.17
N ASP A 333 -1.44 -8.03 -35.98
CA ASP A 333 -1.42 -9.48 -36.14
C ASP A 333 -0.03 -10.09 -36.00
N GLY A 334 1.03 -9.29 -35.93
CA GLY A 334 2.40 -9.79 -35.87
C GLY A 334 2.88 -10.39 -37.19
N LEU A 335 2.27 -10.00 -38.32
CA LEU A 335 2.66 -10.39 -39.68
C LEU A 335 2.84 -9.15 -40.55
N ASN A 336 1.84 -8.28 -40.55
CA ASN A 336 1.77 -7.12 -41.42
C ASN A 336 2.16 -5.88 -40.63
N TRP A 337 3.32 -5.32 -40.95
CA TRP A 337 3.85 -4.13 -40.28
C TRP A 337 3.61 -2.88 -41.11
N THR A 338 3.15 -1.83 -40.45
CA THR A 338 2.88 -0.52 -41.06
C THR A 338 3.61 0.58 -40.31
N LEU A 339 4.04 1.62 -41.02
CA LEU A 339 4.62 2.81 -40.41
C LEU A 339 3.50 3.65 -39.80
N GLU A 340 3.60 3.99 -38.52
CA GLU A 340 2.64 4.88 -37.86
C GLU A 340 2.84 6.33 -38.31
N PRO A 341 1.75 7.07 -38.57
CA PRO A 341 1.82 8.45 -39.04
C PRO A 341 2.26 9.45 -37.95
N ASN A 342 2.10 9.09 -36.67
CA ASN A 342 2.52 9.89 -35.52
C ASN A 342 2.76 9.00 -34.29
N SER A 343 3.22 9.60 -33.19
CA SER A 343 3.58 8.88 -31.95
C SER A 343 2.48 8.84 -30.89
N ASP A 344 1.27 9.37 -31.15
CA ASP A 344 0.25 9.56 -30.11
C ASP A 344 -0.23 8.24 -29.50
N ALA A 345 -0.53 7.25 -30.34
CA ALA A 345 -0.96 5.92 -29.89
C ALA A 345 0.18 5.18 -29.19
N TYR A 346 1.38 5.23 -29.78
CA TYR A 346 2.60 4.66 -29.20
C TYR A 346 2.91 5.23 -27.81
N ASN A 347 2.86 6.54 -27.61
CA ASN A 347 3.16 7.18 -26.33
C ASN A 347 2.14 6.82 -25.23
N LYS A 348 0.88 6.56 -25.62
CA LYS A 348 -0.19 6.10 -24.72
C LYS A 348 -0.15 4.60 -24.45
N SER A 349 0.56 3.83 -25.27
CA SER A 349 0.68 2.37 -25.14
C SER A 349 1.66 1.97 -24.05
N GLU A 350 1.55 0.72 -23.58
CA GLU A 350 2.32 0.23 -22.44
C GLU A 350 3.68 -0.31 -22.86
N PHE A 351 4.72 -0.01 -22.08
CA PHE A 351 6.09 -0.40 -22.39
C PHE A 351 6.42 -1.80 -21.85
N ILE A 352 6.91 -2.71 -22.72
CA ILE A 352 7.15 -4.12 -22.39
C ILE A 352 8.30 -4.32 -21.41
N TYR A 353 9.33 -3.47 -21.41
CA TYR A 353 10.50 -3.64 -20.54
C TYR A 353 10.12 -3.80 -19.05
N TYR A 354 9.05 -3.15 -18.60
CA TYR A 354 8.56 -3.28 -17.22
C TYR A 354 7.89 -4.63 -16.92
N ASN A 355 7.51 -5.39 -17.95
CA ASN A 355 6.85 -6.68 -17.84
C ASN A 355 7.06 -7.51 -19.13
N PRO A 356 8.25 -8.09 -19.36
CA PRO A 356 8.52 -8.88 -20.57
C PRO A 356 7.57 -10.07 -20.71
N PHE A 357 7.17 -10.67 -19.59
CA PHE A 357 6.23 -11.79 -19.56
C PHE A 357 4.76 -11.38 -19.56
N LYS A 358 4.45 -10.12 -19.86
CA LYS A 358 3.06 -9.65 -19.83
C LYS A 358 2.21 -10.41 -20.84
N GLY A 359 1.03 -10.82 -20.39
CA GLY A 359 0.11 -11.67 -21.15
C GLY A 359 0.30 -13.16 -20.89
N LEU A 360 1.43 -13.59 -20.32
CA LEU A 360 1.54 -14.91 -19.72
C LEU A 360 0.77 -14.92 -18.39
N ASP A 361 -0.16 -15.86 -18.25
CA ASP A 361 -0.86 -16.07 -16.98
C ASP A 361 0.15 -16.44 -15.90
N ARG A 362 0.08 -15.76 -14.73
CA ARG A 362 0.84 -16.19 -13.55
C ARG A 362 0.44 -17.62 -13.23
N TYR A 363 1.40 -18.54 -13.27
CA TYR A 363 1.13 -19.96 -13.03
C TYR A 363 0.66 -20.21 -11.59
N LEU A 364 1.10 -19.35 -10.67
CA LEU A 364 0.66 -19.34 -9.29
C LEU A 364 -0.07 -18.03 -9.03
N GLN A 365 -1.38 -18.15 -8.80
CA GLN A 365 -2.12 -17.06 -8.20
C GLN A 365 -1.69 -16.95 -6.74
N ASN A 366 -1.39 -15.72 -6.30
CA ASN A 366 -1.18 -15.45 -4.89
C ASN A 366 -2.43 -15.92 -4.13
N ARG A 367 -2.21 -16.52 -2.96
CA ARG A 367 -3.33 -16.90 -2.11
C ARG A 367 -4.13 -15.66 -1.72
N VAL A 368 -5.43 -15.85 -1.50
CA VAL A 368 -6.28 -14.79 -0.95
C VAL A 368 -5.71 -14.41 0.42
N ARG A 369 -5.26 -13.16 0.53
CA ARG A 369 -4.60 -12.70 1.76
C ARG A 369 -5.56 -12.71 2.93
N THR A 370 -5.08 -13.14 4.10
CA THR A 370 -5.80 -12.94 5.35
C THR A 370 -5.96 -11.44 5.58
N PRO A 371 -7.20 -10.92 5.71
CA PRO A 371 -7.41 -9.50 5.96
C PRO A 371 -6.66 -9.05 7.21
N GLU A 372 -6.13 -7.82 7.19
CA GLU A 372 -5.54 -7.25 8.40
C GLU A 372 -6.62 -7.00 9.45
N GLU A 373 -6.26 -7.21 10.72
CA GLU A 373 -7.14 -6.90 11.83
C GLU A 373 -7.37 -5.38 11.90
N PRO A 374 -8.63 -4.92 12.02
CA PRO A 374 -8.92 -3.51 12.02
C PRO A 374 -8.36 -2.82 13.27
N ASN A 375 -8.13 -1.53 13.13
CA ASN A 375 -7.71 -0.64 14.22
C ASN A 375 -8.86 -0.28 15.19
N TRP A 376 -10.06 -0.78 14.93
CA TRP A 376 -11.21 -0.71 15.80
C TRP A 376 -11.57 -2.08 16.36
N ILE A 377 -12.39 -2.09 17.40
CA ILE A 377 -12.98 -3.29 17.98
C ILE A 377 -14.50 -3.20 17.93
N LYS A 378 -15.18 -4.35 18.00
CA LYS A 378 -16.62 -4.42 18.20
C LYS A 378 -16.88 -5.14 19.51
N LEU A 379 -17.76 -4.59 20.35
CA LEU A 379 -18.22 -5.27 21.58
C LEU A 379 -19.58 -5.95 21.35
N ASP A 380 -19.99 -6.80 22.30
CA ASP A 380 -21.22 -7.59 22.24
C ASP A 380 -22.49 -6.71 22.27
N ASN A 381 -22.37 -5.47 22.75
CA ASN A 381 -23.41 -4.46 22.65
C ASN A 381 -23.67 -3.97 21.21
N GLY A 382 -22.91 -4.47 20.24
CA GLY A 382 -23.04 -4.13 18.82
C GLY A 382 -22.31 -2.87 18.40
N ILE A 383 -21.69 -2.14 19.33
CA ILE A 383 -20.99 -0.87 19.10
C ILE A 383 -19.53 -1.14 18.73
N TYR A 384 -19.05 -0.34 17.78
CA TYR A 384 -17.66 -0.31 17.34
C TYR A 384 -16.93 0.81 18.08
N TYR A 385 -15.72 0.52 18.57
CA TYR A 385 -14.88 1.49 19.25
C TYR A 385 -13.51 1.58 18.60
N LYS A 386 -12.96 2.79 18.55
CA LYS A 386 -11.53 3.01 18.30
C LYS A 386 -10.98 4.01 19.31
N SER A 387 -9.68 3.93 19.54
CA SER A 387 -8.93 4.99 20.20
C SER A 387 -8.27 5.87 19.13
N ASP A 388 -8.26 7.18 19.33
CA ASP A 388 -7.42 8.09 18.56
C ASP A 388 -6.51 8.86 19.52
N ASN A 389 -5.23 8.54 19.46
CA ASN A 389 -4.21 9.16 20.29
C ASN A 389 -3.07 9.69 19.42
N ILE A 390 -3.40 10.07 18.18
CA ILE A 390 -2.44 10.65 17.25
C ILE A 390 -2.10 12.06 17.75
N TYR A 391 -0.80 12.34 17.88
CA TYR A 391 -0.33 13.66 18.24
C TYR A 391 -0.39 14.59 17.03
N SER A 392 -0.66 15.84 17.33
CA SER A 392 -0.39 16.91 16.41
C SER A 392 1.12 17.12 16.28
N SER A 393 1.58 17.56 15.12
CA SER A 393 2.99 17.88 14.91
C SER A 393 3.20 19.26 14.30
N TRP A 394 4.35 19.87 14.61
CA TRP A 394 4.78 21.15 14.08
C TRP A 394 6.12 20.96 13.38
N ASN A 395 6.23 21.31 12.09
CA ASN A 395 7.46 21.13 11.35
C ASN A 395 8.24 22.45 11.24
N ILE A 396 9.50 22.46 11.70
CA ILE A 396 10.44 23.58 11.53
C ILE A 396 11.75 23.02 11.01
N ASP A 397 12.24 23.56 9.90
CA ASP A 397 13.52 23.19 9.28
C ASP A 397 13.71 21.66 9.09
N GLY A 398 12.63 20.97 8.71
CA GLY A 398 12.64 19.52 8.50
C GLY A 398 12.62 18.68 9.79
N LYS A 399 12.48 19.31 10.96
CA LYS A 399 12.28 18.63 12.25
C LYS A 399 10.80 18.65 12.62
N GLU A 400 10.28 17.52 13.08
CA GLU A 400 8.87 17.35 13.46
C GLU A 400 8.70 17.32 14.98
N TYR A 401 7.99 18.28 15.55
CA TYR A 401 7.80 18.42 16.99
C TYR A 401 6.37 18.01 17.38
N TYR A 402 6.24 17.00 18.23
CA TYR A 402 4.95 16.46 18.63
C TYR A 402 4.39 17.16 19.86
N TYR A 403 3.09 17.43 19.85
CA TYR A 403 2.41 18.07 20.97
C TYR A 403 0.93 17.67 21.08
N PRO A 404 0.32 17.84 22.26
CA PRO A 404 -1.09 17.56 22.48
C PRO A 404 -2.00 18.57 21.81
N GLU A 405 -3.16 18.12 21.38
CA GLU A 405 -4.17 19.04 20.89
C GLU A 405 -4.73 19.93 22.03
N PRO A 406 -4.85 21.26 21.79
CA PRO A 406 -5.55 22.15 22.71
C PRO A 406 -7.06 21.87 22.75
N PRO A 407 -7.79 22.37 23.77
CA PRO A 407 -9.23 22.15 23.91
C PRO A 407 -10.03 23.01 22.91
N TYR A 408 -10.02 22.64 21.62
CA TYR A 408 -10.62 23.42 20.53
C TYR A 408 -12.08 23.82 20.80
N ALA A 409 -12.90 22.91 21.35
CA ALA A 409 -14.30 23.20 21.65
C ALA A 409 -14.49 24.30 22.71
N GLU A 410 -13.62 24.35 23.72
CA GLU A 410 -13.65 25.40 24.75
C GLU A 410 -13.16 26.74 24.19
N ILE A 411 -12.15 26.69 23.32
CA ILE A 411 -11.64 27.87 22.61
C ILE A 411 -12.71 28.44 21.68
N ASP A 412 -13.44 27.58 20.94
CA ASP A 412 -14.58 27.97 20.11
C ASP A 412 -15.68 28.61 20.95
N ALA A 413 -16.01 28.02 22.09
CA ALA A 413 -17.01 28.58 23.01
C ALA A 413 -16.57 29.95 23.54
N ALA A 414 -15.30 30.14 23.89
CA ALA A 414 -14.74 31.43 24.30
C ALA A 414 -14.82 32.48 23.19
N TYR A 415 -14.40 32.12 21.98
CA TYR A 415 -14.49 32.98 20.81
C TYR A 415 -15.94 33.39 20.50
N ASN A 416 -16.88 32.46 20.56
CA ASN A 416 -18.31 32.72 20.36
C ASN A 416 -18.92 33.64 21.44
N ARG A 417 -18.30 33.72 22.64
CA ARG A 417 -18.64 34.71 23.68
C ARG A 417 -18.02 36.09 23.42
N GLY A 418 -17.20 36.25 22.38
CA GLY A 418 -16.52 37.49 22.02
C GLY A 418 -15.16 37.69 22.69
N GLU A 419 -14.57 36.63 23.25
CA GLU A 419 -13.23 36.69 23.85
C GLU A 419 -12.14 36.68 22.75
N GLU A 420 -11.03 37.40 22.99
CA GLU A 420 -9.87 37.45 22.06
C GLU A 420 -8.65 36.63 22.55
N TYR A 421 -8.77 36.06 23.75
CA TYR A 421 -7.72 35.30 24.44
C TYR A 421 -8.35 34.10 25.14
N PHE A 422 -7.59 33.01 25.26
CA PHE A 422 -7.98 31.82 26.00
C PHE A 422 -6.82 31.41 26.93
N THR A 423 -7.13 31.13 28.19
CA THR A 423 -6.13 30.72 29.18
C THR A 423 -6.16 29.21 29.36
N VAL A 424 -5.02 28.56 29.12
CA VAL A 424 -4.86 27.13 29.41
C VAL A 424 -4.80 26.92 30.93
N SER A 425 -5.69 26.10 31.47
CA SER A 425 -5.75 25.74 32.89
C SER A 425 -4.92 24.48 33.18
N GLU A 426 -4.60 24.24 34.45
CA GLU A 426 -3.96 22.98 34.87
C GLU A 426 -4.84 21.76 34.54
N THR A 427 -6.16 21.90 34.58
CA THR A 427 -7.10 20.85 34.16
C THR A 427 -6.96 20.56 32.67
N HIS A 428 -6.78 21.58 31.82
CA HIS A 428 -6.51 21.38 30.39
C HIS A 428 -5.18 20.65 30.19
N LEU A 429 -4.13 20.97 30.95
CA LEU A 429 -2.83 20.28 30.88
C LEU A 429 -2.91 18.82 31.34
N LYS A 430 -3.62 18.54 32.45
CA LYS A 430 -3.84 17.16 32.91
C LYS A 430 -4.77 16.37 31.99
N GLY A 431 -5.61 17.05 31.21
CA GLY A 431 -6.53 16.46 30.24
C GLY A 431 -5.97 16.29 28.84
N ALA A 432 -5.06 17.18 28.42
CA ALA A 432 -4.37 17.13 27.14
C ALA A 432 -3.58 15.82 27.09
N GLY A 433 -3.78 14.99 26.06
CA GLY A 433 -3.10 13.69 25.91
C GLY A 433 -3.78 12.48 26.60
N LYS A 434 -4.99 12.63 27.15
CA LYS A 434 -5.84 11.48 27.51
C LYS A 434 -6.34 10.76 26.26
N ASN A 435 -6.57 9.44 26.37
CA ASN A 435 -7.16 8.68 25.28
C ASN A 435 -8.49 9.28 24.82
N GLN A 436 -8.65 9.42 23.51
CA GLN A 436 -9.94 9.74 22.93
C GLN A 436 -10.58 8.47 22.40
N PHE A 437 -11.76 8.15 22.91
CA PHE A 437 -12.54 7.03 22.38
C PHE A 437 -13.60 7.56 21.42
N PHE A 438 -13.72 6.87 20.30
CA PHE A 438 -14.77 7.11 19.32
C PHE A 438 -15.63 5.87 19.23
N ALA A 439 -16.93 6.07 19.08
CA ALA A 439 -17.89 5.00 18.87
C ALA A 439 -18.61 5.15 17.53
N ALA A 440 -19.01 4.01 16.96
CA ALA A 440 -19.85 3.92 15.77
C ALA A 440 -20.83 2.75 15.90
N ARG A 441 -22.05 2.89 15.36
CA ARG A 441 -23.05 1.80 15.33
C ARG A 441 -22.92 0.91 14.11
N GLU A 442 -22.51 1.48 12.99
CA GLU A 442 -22.34 0.74 11.74
C GLU A 442 -20.91 0.28 11.58
N LYS A 443 -20.71 -0.84 10.88
CA LYS A 443 -19.37 -1.36 10.60
C LYS A 443 -18.58 -0.26 9.87
N PRO A 444 -17.48 0.26 10.47
CA PRO A 444 -16.78 1.39 9.90
C PRO A 444 -15.97 0.93 8.68
N ASN A 445 -16.41 1.33 7.49
CA ASN A 445 -15.66 1.19 6.25
C ASN A 445 -15.48 2.51 5.48
N GLU A 446 -16.16 3.59 5.89
CA GLU A 446 -16.13 4.89 5.20
C GLU A 446 -16.22 6.03 6.23
N SER A 447 -15.54 7.14 5.93
CA SER A 447 -15.53 8.38 6.72
C SER A 447 -16.95 8.90 6.92
N ASP A 448 -17.43 8.89 8.18
CA ASP A 448 -18.45 9.81 8.77
C ASP A 448 -19.20 9.20 9.99
N SER A 449 -18.99 7.93 10.33
CA SER A 449 -19.71 7.27 11.44
C SER A 449 -19.08 7.41 12.83
N TRP A 450 -17.81 7.81 12.92
CA TRP A 450 -17.12 7.94 14.21
C TRP A 450 -17.59 9.17 14.97
N LYS A 451 -18.05 8.96 16.20
CA LYS A 451 -18.40 10.04 17.13
C LYS A 451 -17.52 9.97 18.36
N LEU A 452 -16.89 11.08 18.68
CA LEU A 452 -16.15 11.25 19.92
C LEU A 452 -17.13 11.05 21.08
N ILE A 453 -16.81 10.12 21.98
CA ILE A 453 -17.62 9.84 23.18
C ILE A 453 -16.91 10.27 24.47
N THR A 454 -15.74 10.89 24.35
CA THR A 454 -14.93 11.40 25.47
C THR A 454 -14.84 12.92 25.45
N PRO A 455 -14.80 13.60 26.61
CA PRO A 455 -14.66 13.03 27.95
C PRO A 455 -16.03 12.96 28.65
N ILE A 456 -16.51 11.75 28.91
CA ILE A 456 -17.52 11.52 29.94
C ILE A 456 -16.74 11.05 31.16
N ASP A 457 -16.94 11.74 32.29
CA ASP A 457 -16.23 11.62 33.57
C ASP A 457 -15.42 10.32 33.70
N TYR A 458 -14.12 10.40 33.40
CA TYR A 458 -13.18 9.37 33.81
C TYR A 458 -13.14 9.38 35.33
N THR A 459 -13.36 8.25 36.00
CA THR A 459 -13.01 8.12 37.42
C THR A 459 -11.53 8.47 37.56
N ASP A 460 -11.24 9.53 38.33
CA ASP A 460 -9.97 9.89 38.93
C ASP A 460 -8.69 9.52 38.16
N ASN A 461 -8.00 10.52 37.60
CA ASN A 461 -6.53 10.63 37.45
C ASN A 461 -5.69 9.47 36.87
N LEU A 462 -6.27 8.35 36.40
CA LEU A 462 -5.49 7.12 36.17
C LEU A 462 -5.14 6.81 34.71
N MET A 463 -5.76 7.50 33.74
CA MET A 463 -5.26 7.47 32.37
C MET A 463 -4.14 8.47 32.21
N VAL A 464 -2.95 8.00 32.56
CA VAL A 464 -1.69 8.53 32.08
C VAL A 464 -1.78 8.71 30.57
N TRP A 465 -1.18 9.80 30.10
CA TRP A 465 -0.73 9.99 28.73
C TRP A 465 -0.45 8.71 27.96
N GLN A 466 -1.33 8.41 27.03
CA GLN A 466 -1.16 7.27 26.15
C GLN A 466 -0.86 7.77 24.76
N SER A 467 0.43 7.82 24.52
CA SER A 467 0.97 7.84 23.19
C SER A 467 0.68 6.48 22.56
N GLY A 468 0.14 6.43 21.34
CA GLY A 468 -0.14 5.16 20.67
C GLY A 468 -0.91 5.33 19.36
N GLY A 469 -0.37 4.79 18.27
CA GLY A 469 -1.07 4.76 16.98
C GLY A 469 -2.30 3.86 17.01
N GLU A 470 -3.08 3.84 15.92
CA GLU A 470 -4.38 3.16 15.82
C GLU A 470 -4.41 1.64 16.16
N LYS A 471 -3.26 1.00 16.41
CA LYS A 471 -3.11 -0.47 16.58
C LYS A 471 -3.16 -0.98 18.03
N VAL A 472 -3.50 -0.12 18.98
CA VAL A 472 -3.36 -0.39 20.43
C VAL A 472 -4.60 -0.96 21.12
N LEU A 473 -5.73 -1.08 20.42
CA LEU A 473 -7.01 -1.52 21.00
C LEU A 473 -7.33 -2.98 20.61
N LEU A 474 -7.68 -3.83 21.58
CA LEU A 474 -8.11 -5.21 21.37
C LEU A 474 -9.42 -5.51 22.09
N ASN A 475 -10.22 -6.42 21.53
CA ASN A 475 -11.32 -7.06 22.24
C ASN A 475 -10.89 -8.47 22.65
N ILE A 476 -10.78 -8.69 23.96
CA ILE A 476 -10.51 -9.97 24.59
C ILE A 476 -11.72 -10.35 25.43
N ASN A 477 -12.51 -11.33 24.98
CA ASN A 477 -13.70 -11.81 25.71
C ASN A 477 -14.66 -10.68 26.14
N ASN A 478 -14.95 -9.77 25.21
CA ASN A 478 -15.78 -8.58 25.40
C ASN A 478 -15.19 -7.53 26.38
N LYS A 479 -13.91 -7.68 26.75
CA LYS A 479 -13.15 -6.67 27.47
C LYS A 479 -12.24 -5.91 26.53
N VAL A 480 -12.22 -4.59 26.69
CA VAL A 480 -11.39 -3.71 25.88
C VAL A 480 -10.01 -3.64 26.52
N ILE A 481 -9.00 -4.06 25.79
CA ILE A 481 -7.60 -3.96 26.19
C ILE A 481 -6.96 -2.84 25.37
N GLN A 482 -6.49 -1.81 26.06
CA GLN A 482 -5.81 -0.66 25.48
C GLN A 482 -4.34 -0.68 25.90
N LEU A 483 -3.44 -0.90 24.93
CA LEU A 483 -2.00 -0.95 25.16
C LEU A 483 -1.40 0.46 25.36
N VAL A 484 -0.35 0.55 26.17
CA VAL A 484 0.44 1.79 26.35
C VAL A 484 1.66 1.75 25.44
N ASP A 485 1.79 2.67 24.48
CA ASP A 485 2.93 2.70 23.56
C ASP A 485 4.06 3.60 24.08
N TYR A 486 5.02 3.01 24.80
CA TYR A 486 6.15 3.73 25.37
C TYR A 486 7.17 4.21 24.34
N TYR A 487 7.18 3.66 23.13
CA TYR A 487 8.03 4.17 22.04
C TYR A 487 7.56 5.54 21.58
N GLN A 488 6.25 5.71 21.54
CA GLN A 488 5.61 6.92 21.11
C GLN A 488 5.86 8.05 22.17
N ILE A 489 5.87 7.70 23.47
CA ILE A 489 6.37 8.57 24.55
C ILE A 489 7.86 8.92 24.36
N GLU A 490 8.70 7.92 24.05
CA GLU A 490 10.14 8.12 23.84
C GLU A 490 10.44 9.04 22.65
N LEU A 491 9.69 8.92 21.55
CA LEU A 491 9.80 9.79 20.38
C LEU A 491 9.58 11.26 20.74
N MET A 492 8.54 11.57 21.50
CA MET A 492 8.25 12.94 21.93
C MET A 492 9.38 13.57 22.73
N LEU A 493 10.08 12.77 23.52
CA LEU A 493 11.16 13.24 24.40
C LEU A 493 12.50 13.37 23.67
N LYS A 494 12.77 12.49 22.69
CA LYS A 494 14.10 12.34 22.08
C LYS A 494 14.20 12.89 20.66
N SER A 495 13.10 13.02 19.92
CA SER A 495 13.16 13.37 18.49
C SER A 495 12.06 14.35 18.07
N PRO A 496 12.37 15.66 18.01
CA PRO A 496 13.54 16.33 18.55
C PRO A 496 13.63 16.27 20.08
N PRO A 497 14.83 16.43 20.68
CA PRO A 497 14.97 16.51 22.12
C PRO A 497 14.09 17.61 22.71
N ILE A 498 13.42 17.34 23.83
CA ILE A 498 12.50 18.27 24.51
C ILE A 498 13.11 19.67 24.74
N GLN A 499 14.43 19.77 24.92
CA GLN A 499 15.16 21.03 25.11
C GLN A 499 15.16 21.95 23.88
N SER A 500 14.82 21.43 22.70
CA SER A 500 14.77 22.20 21.44
C SER A 500 13.41 22.82 21.13
N TYR A 501 12.41 22.63 22.00
CA TYR A 501 11.07 23.19 21.84
C TYR A 501 10.93 24.72 22.06
N PRO A 502 11.90 25.48 22.64
CA PRO A 502 11.80 26.95 22.68
C PRO A 502 11.64 27.61 21.30
N ASP A 503 12.30 27.07 20.27
CA ASP A 503 12.20 27.59 18.90
C ASP A 503 10.77 27.45 18.36
N VAL A 504 10.13 26.31 18.63
CA VAL A 504 8.74 26.02 18.27
C VAL A 504 7.76 26.92 19.02
N ILE A 505 7.95 27.08 20.34
CA ILE A 505 7.10 27.96 21.15
C ILE A 505 7.15 29.39 20.60
N ASN A 506 8.34 29.88 20.27
CA ASN A 506 8.52 31.21 19.68
C ASN A 506 7.84 31.33 18.31
N ASP A 507 7.95 30.30 17.47
CA ASP A 507 7.33 30.28 16.15
C ASP A 507 5.79 30.25 16.22
N ILE A 508 5.22 29.43 17.11
CA ILE A 508 3.78 29.35 17.34
C ILE A 508 3.26 30.69 17.90
N ARG A 509 3.93 31.27 18.91
CA ARG A 509 3.57 32.59 19.47
C ARG A 509 3.66 33.70 18.43
N ARG A 510 4.68 33.67 17.56
CA ARG A 510 4.81 34.60 16.42
C ARG A 510 3.63 34.46 15.46
N THR A 511 3.26 33.23 15.12
CA THR A 511 2.11 32.93 14.25
C THR A 511 0.80 33.42 14.86
N ALA A 512 0.58 33.19 16.16
CA ALA A 512 -0.58 33.70 16.88
C ALA A 512 -0.67 35.23 16.81
N LYS A 513 0.44 35.93 17.08
CA LYS A 513 0.53 37.39 16.96
C LYS A 513 0.22 37.87 15.55
N MET A 514 0.74 37.21 14.52
CA MET A 514 0.49 37.59 13.12
C MET A 514 -1.00 37.50 12.76
N TYR A 515 -1.68 36.44 13.20
CA TYR A 515 -3.13 36.30 13.01
C TYR A 515 -3.91 37.35 13.80
N ARG A 516 -3.48 37.69 15.02
CA ARG A 516 -4.14 38.69 15.85
C ARG A 516 -4.03 40.11 15.27
N ASP A 517 -2.84 40.47 14.81
CA ASP A 517 -2.54 41.80 14.29
C ASP A 517 -2.95 41.97 12.81
N GLY A 518 -3.32 40.88 12.13
CA GLY A 518 -3.63 40.87 10.70
C GLY A 518 -2.40 40.97 9.79
N THR A 519 -1.20 40.71 10.32
CA THR A 519 0.04 40.65 9.54
C THR A 519 0.32 39.27 8.96
N HIS A 520 -0.51 38.27 9.27
CA HIS A 520 -0.47 36.96 8.62
C HIS A 520 -0.87 37.06 7.14
N PRO A 521 -0.26 36.29 6.22
CA PRO A 521 -0.66 36.28 4.79
C PRO A 521 -2.16 35.99 4.52
N TYR A 522 -2.87 35.39 5.48
CA TYR A 522 -4.30 35.09 5.40
C TYR A 522 -5.18 36.12 6.10
N GLY A 523 -4.61 37.25 6.53
CA GLY A 523 -5.31 38.31 7.24
C GLY A 523 -5.52 38.04 8.73
N LYS A 524 -6.39 38.85 9.33
CA LYS A 524 -6.73 38.80 10.76
C LYS A 524 -7.69 37.65 11.05
N ASP A 525 -7.33 36.79 12.00
CA ASP A 525 -8.15 35.65 12.45
C ASP A 525 -7.93 35.41 13.95
N ILE A 526 -8.85 35.92 14.77
CA ILE A 526 -8.74 35.84 16.24
C ILE A 526 -8.85 34.40 16.74
N LEU A 527 -9.72 33.59 16.13
CA LEU A 527 -9.89 32.19 16.53
C LEU A 527 -8.61 31.40 16.31
N LYS A 528 -7.97 31.56 15.15
CA LYS A 528 -6.65 30.96 14.89
C LYS A 528 -5.57 31.51 15.82
N ALA A 529 -5.60 32.79 16.18
CA ALA A 529 -4.68 33.34 17.16
C ALA A 529 -4.85 32.65 18.53
N MET A 530 -6.08 32.47 19.01
CA MET A 530 -6.40 31.77 20.26
C MET A 530 -5.93 30.31 20.24
N TYR A 531 -6.15 29.57 19.14
CA TYR A 531 -5.66 28.20 19.00
C TYR A 531 -4.13 28.11 19.08
N ASN A 532 -3.41 29.03 18.42
CA ASN A 532 -1.95 29.02 18.45
C ASN A 532 -1.41 29.44 19.83
N ASP A 533 -2.00 30.43 20.49
CA ASP A 533 -1.58 30.78 21.86
C ASP A 533 -1.80 29.63 22.84
N ALA A 534 -2.99 29.01 22.82
CA ALA A 534 -3.27 27.84 23.65
C ALA A 534 -2.30 26.68 23.37
N ARG A 535 -1.96 26.45 22.11
CA ARG A 535 -0.95 25.47 21.71
C ARG A 535 0.43 25.80 22.29
N ALA A 536 0.85 27.06 22.19
CA ALA A 536 2.15 27.49 22.74
C ALA A 536 2.21 27.31 24.26
N ASP A 537 1.14 27.67 24.97
CA ASP A 537 1.05 27.54 26.43
C ASP A 537 1.09 26.07 26.87
N ILE A 538 0.37 25.20 26.15
CA ILE A 538 0.44 23.74 26.35
C ILE A 538 1.87 23.26 26.15
N VAL A 539 2.47 23.49 24.98
CA VAL A 539 3.83 23.02 24.65
C VAL A 539 4.85 23.51 25.69
N GLU A 540 4.75 24.77 26.12
CA GLU A 540 5.64 25.33 27.13
C GLU A 540 5.48 24.65 28.50
N ALA A 541 4.25 24.39 28.94
CA ALA A 541 3.98 23.68 30.18
C ALA A 541 4.50 22.24 30.15
N TYR A 542 4.30 21.54 29.02
CA TYR A 542 4.85 20.21 28.79
C TYR A 542 6.37 20.20 28.84
N MET A 543 7.05 21.11 28.14
CA MET A 543 8.50 21.18 28.15
C MET A 543 9.06 21.39 29.57
N LYS A 544 8.42 22.24 30.38
CA LYS A 544 8.88 22.54 31.75
C LYS A 544 8.69 21.36 32.71
N ASN A 545 7.60 20.61 32.58
CA ASN A 545 7.21 19.57 33.52
C ASN A 545 6.92 18.22 32.82
N TYR A 546 7.67 17.89 31.77
CA TYR A 546 7.36 16.74 30.90
C TYR A 546 7.31 15.41 31.66
N LYS A 547 8.09 15.27 32.74
CA LYS A 547 8.04 14.08 33.60
C LYS A 547 6.70 13.95 34.33
N GLU A 548 6.10 15.06 34.74
CA GLU A 548 4.80 15.05 35.42
C GLU A 548 3.69 14.75 34.42
N TYR A 549 3.74 15.37 33.24
CA TYR A 549 2.62 15.32 32.30
C TYR A 549 2.68 14.21 31.25
N ILE A 550 3.87 13.76 30.82
CA ILE A 550 4.03 12.76 29.73
C ILE A 550 4.27 11.36 30.29
N MET A 551 5.01 11.27 31.40
CA MET A 551 5.52 9.99 31.89
C MET A 551 4.60 9.38 32.97
N PRO A 552 4.19 8.10 32.81
CA PRO A 552 3.35 7.39 33.78
C PRO A 552 3.85 7.47 35.22
N ASP A 553 2.96 7.63 36.18
CA ASP A 553 3.36 7.55 37.60
C ASP A 553 3.78 6.13 37.99
N GLU A 554 3.20 5.12 37.35
CA GLU A 554 3.51 3.71 37.56
C GLU A 554 3.81 3.02 36.22
N ALA A 555 4.54 1.92 36.27
CA ALA A 555 4.76 1.09 35.08
C ALA A 555 3.48 0.34 34.73
N VAL A 556 2.88 0.62 33.58
CA VAL A 556 1.59 0.04 33.16
C VAL A 556 1.76 -0.57 31.78
N THR A 557 1.36 -1.82 31.59
CA THR A 557 1.47 -2.47 30.27
C THR A 557 0.28 -2.13 29.38
N HIS A 558 -0.91 -2.17 29.97
CA HIS A 558 -2.18 -1.92 29.30
C HIS A 558 -3.23 -1.54 30.33
N TYR A 559 -4.37 -1.07 29.83
CA TYR A 559 -5.56 -0.78 30.59
C TYR A 559 -6.69 -1.70 30.15
N THR A 560 -7.49 -2.13 31.12
CA THR A 560 -8.81 -2.68 30.86
C THR A 560 -9.82 -1.54 30.87
N VAL A 561 -10.56 -1.38 29.77
CA VAL A 561 -11.56 -0.32 29.59
C VAL A 561 -12.96 -0.94 29.58
N GLU A 562 -13.88 -0.39 30.37
CA GLU A 562 -15.28 -0.80 30.40
C GLU A 562 -16.18 0.41 30.13
N PHE A 563 -16.99 0.31 29.08
CA PHE A 563 -17.98 1.33 28.73
C PHE A 563 -19.30 1.03 29.44
N LYS A 564 -19.71 1.89 30.37
CA LYS A 564 -20.95 1.75 31.14
C LYS A 564 -22.04 2.65 30.57
N TYR A 565 -23.17 2.03 30.23
CA TYR A 565 -24.34 2.64 29.57
C TYR A 565 -25.46 2.93 30.56
#